data_AF-A0A432ZZC4-F1
#
_entry.id   AF-A0A432ZZC4-F1
#
_cell.length_a   1.000
_cell.length_b   1.000
_cell.length_c   1.000
_cell.angle_alpha   90.00
_cell.angle_beta   90.00
_cell.angle_gamma   90.00
#
_symmetry.space_group_name_H-M   'P 1'
#
loop_
_entity.id
_entity.type
_entity.pdbx_description
1 polymer ?
#
loop_
_entity_poly.entity_id
_entity_poly.type
_entity_poly.pdbx_seq_one_letter_code
_entity_poly.pdbx_strand_id
1 'polypeptide(L)' 'MGVTGSSDTVNSELPQLVARIREHTSLPLAVGFGVSTREHFKTVAKHANGVVIGSRIVTVLKQAGA' A
#
# COMPACT_ATOMS: atom_id res chain seq x y z
N MET A 1 5.90 -11.54 -7.17
CA MET A 1 5.42 -10.21 -6.74
C MET A 1 4.19 -9.85 -7.55
N GLY A 2 3.01 -9.81 -6.93
CA GLY A 2 1.78 -9.37 -7.59
C GLY A 2 1.77 -7.85 -7.71
N VAL A 3 1.87 -7.33 -8.92
CA VAL A 3 1.66 -5.90 -9.18
C VAL A 3 0.16 -5.69 -9.42
N THR A 4 -0.39 -4.67 -8.77
CA THR A 4 -1.79 -4.19 -8.85
C THR A 4 -2.84 -4.92 -8.00
N GLY A 5 -3.42 -4.17 -7.04
CA GLY A 5 -4.84 -4.19 -6.68
C GLY A 5 -5.51 -5.41 -6.04
N SER A 6 -4.90 -6.60 -6.07
CA SER A 6 -5.63 -7.86 -5.80
C SER A 6 -4.91 -8.86 -4.88
N SER A 7 -4.00 -8.40 -4.03
CA SER A 7 -3.52 -9.23 -2.91
C SER A 7 -4.32 -8.90 -1.65
N ASP A 8 -5.05 -9.89 -1.14
CA ASP A 8 -5.80 -9.85 0.13
C ASP A 8 -4.89 -9.77 1.36
N THR A 9 -3.58 -9.94 1.18
CA THR A 9 -2.57 -9.87 2.23
C THR A 9 -1.59 -8.74 1.96
N VAL A 10 -1.31 -7.93 2.99
CA VAL A 10 -0.14 -7.05 3.00
C VAL A 10 1.08 -7.95 2.83
N ASN A 11 1.86 -7.70 1.79
CA ASN A 11 3.08 -8.47 1.56
C ASN A 11 3.97 -8.38 2.81
N SER A 12 4.27 -9.52 3.42
CA SER A 12 5.15 -9.63 4.59
C SER A 12 6.57 -9.11 4.30
N GLU A 13 6.96 -9.04 3.02
CA GLU A 13 8.24 -8.49 2.57
C GLU A 13 8.25 -6.96 2.47
N LEU A 14 7.10 -6.29 2.62
CA LEU A 14 7.01 -4.84 2.46
C LEU A 14 7.96 -4.05 3.39
N PRO A 15 8.12 -4.39 4.69
CA PRO A 15 9.06 -3.68 5.55
C PRO A 15 10.52 -3.82 5.07
N GLN A 16 10.91 -5.00 4.57
CA GLN A 16 12.25 -5.24 4.04
C GLN A 16 12.50 -4.47 2.74
N LEU A 17 11.48 -4.40 1.87
CA LEU A 17 11.56 -3.62 0.63
C LEU A 17 11.73 -2.12 0.92
N VAL A 18 10.95 -1.58 1.86
CA VAL A 18 11.06 -0.17 2.27
C VAL A 18 12.43 0.11 2.87
N ALA A 19 12.95 -0.78 3.72
CA ALA A 19 14.28 -0.63 4.32
C ALA A 19 15.38 -0.56 3.24
N ARG A 20 15.35 -1.49 2.27
CA ARG A 20 16.31 -1.50 1.15
C ARG A 20 16.25 -0.22 0.30
N ILE A 21 15.06 0.33 0.05
CA ILE A 21 14.93 1.57 -0.72
C ILE A 21 15.48 2.77 0.08
N ARG A 22 15.27 2.82 1.40
CA ARG A 22 15.79 3.88 2.27
C ARG A 22 17.32 3.96 2.29
N GLU A 23 18.02 2.85 2.03
CA GLU A 23 19.48 2.86 1.90
C GLU A 23 19.98 3.69 0.70
N HIS A 24 19.12 3.87 -0.31
CA HIS A 24 19.46 4.58 -1.54
C HIS A 24 18.87 5.99 -1.64
N THR A 25 17.97 6.39 -0.74
CA THR A 25 17.35 7.72 -0.78
C THR A 25 16.87 8.21 0.59
N SER A 26 16.98 9.52 0.80
CA SER A 26 16.40 10.24 1.94
C SER A 26 15.02 10.83 1.64
N LEU A 27 14.52 10.67 0.41
CA LEU A 27 13.21 11.20 0.01
C LEU A 27 12.06 10.46 0.72
N PRO A 28 10.92 11.13 0.98
CA PRO A 28 9.74 10.49 1.54
C PRO A 28 9.24 9.32 0.68
N LEU A 29 8.99 8.17 1.29
CA LEU A 29 8.50 6.97 0.60
C LEU A 29 6.99 6.81 0.76
N ALA A 30 6.29 6.65 -0.37
CA ALA A 30 4.87 6.31 -0.41
C ALA A 30 4.66 4.88 -0.89
N VAL A 31 3.74 4.14 -0.26
CA VAL A 31 3.43 2.75 -0.59
C VAL A 31 2.00 2.62 -1.08
N GLY A 32 1.79 1.99 -2.25
CA GLY A 32 0.48 1.81 -2.88
C GLY A 32 0.04 0.37 -3.14
N PHE A 33 0.72 -0.61 -2.55
CA PHE A 33 0.48 -2.03 -2.85
C PHE A 33 -0.41 -2.69 -1.79
N GLY A 34 -1.55 -3.25 -2.21
CA GLY A 34 -2.36 -4.16 -1.37
C GLY A 34 -3.08 -3.52 -0.17
N VAL A 35 -3.26 -2.19 -0.16
CA VAL A 35 -3.97 -1.51 0.93
C VAL A 35 -5.47 -1.47 0.63
N SER A 36 -6.20 -2.41 1.21
CA SER A 36 -7.66 -2.55 1.07
C SER A 36 -8.42 -2.40 2.40
N THR A 37 -7.74 -2.58 3.53
CA THR A 37 -8.33 -2.50 4.88
C THR A 37 -7.61 -1.48 5.77
N ARG A 38 -8.24 -1.11 6.89
CA ARG A 38 -7.65 -0.21 7.89
C ARG A 38 -6.43 -0.84 8.57
N GLU A 39 -6.46 -2.14 8.76
CA GLU A 39 -5.39 -2.93 9.34
C GLU A 39 -4.16 -2.88 8.43
N HIS A 40 -4.36 -3.02 7.11
CA HIS A 40 -3.29 -2.88 6.13
C HIS A 40 -2.68 -1.48 6.21
N PHE A 41 -3.52 -0.44 6.23
CA PHE A 41 -3.06 0.94 6.38
C PHE A 41 -2.20 1.13 7.64
N LYS A 42 -2.65 0.64 8.80
CA LYS A 42 -1.90 0.76 10.07
C LYS A 42 -0.53 0.07 10.01
N THR A 43 -0.44 -1.06 9.34
CA THR A 43 0.84 -1.77 9.18
C THR A 43 1.77 -1.00 8.25
N VAL A 44 1.27 -0.53 7.10
CA VAL A 44 2.08 0.21 6.12
C VAL A 44 2.52 1.58 6.66
N ALA A 45 1.63 2.29 7.36
CA ALA A 45 1.90 3.61 7.92
C ALA A 45 3.02 3.62 8.99
N LYS A 46 3.36 2.47 9.57
CA LYS A 46 4.52 2.34 10.47
C LYS A 46 5.87 2.38 9.74
N HIS A 47 5.88 2.09 8.44
CA HIS A 47 7.11 1.92 7.66
C HIS A 47 7.25 2.96 6.54
N ALA A 48 6.14 3.47 6.02
CA ALA A 48 6.10 4.45 4.92
C ALA A 48 5.70 5.85 5.41
N ASN A 49 6.14 6.89 4.67
CA ASN A 49 5.73 8.27 4.90
C ASN A 49 4.35 8.58 4.30
N GLY A 50 3.94 7.81 3.29
CA GLY A 50 2.64 7.94 2.64
C GLY A 50 2.04 6.59 2.26
N VAL A 51 0.71 6.56 2.17
CA VAL A 51 -0.04 5.39 1.71
C VAL A 51 -0.95 5.79 0.56
N VAL A 52 -0.87 5.08 -0.55
CA VAL A 52 -1.66 5.34 -1.76
C VAL A 52 -2.77 4.29 -1.86
N ILE A 53 -4.02 4.74 -1.92
CA ILE A 53 -5.20 3.86 -2.03
C ILE A 53 -5.91 4.19 -3.34
N GLY A 54 -5.61 3.45 -4.40
CA GLY A 54 -6.26 3.62 -5.71
C GLY A 54 -7.46 2.69 -5.89
N SER A 55 -7.21 1.38 -5.94
CA SER A 55 -8.21 0.37 -6.31
C SER A 55 -9.46 0.39 -5.43
N ARG A 56 -9.32 0.61 -4.12
CA ARG A 56 -10.48 0.66 -3.22
C ARG A 56 -11.39 1.86 -3.50
N ILE A 57 -10.83 3.02 -3.85
CA ILE A 57 -11.61 4.20 -4.23
C ILE A 57 -12.43 3.90 -5.48
N VAL A 58 -11.80 3.32 -6.51
CA VAL A 58 -12.48 2.93 -7.75
C VAL A 58 -13.59 1.91 -7.48
N THR A 59 -13.36 0.92 -6.62
CA THR A 59 -14.39 -0.07 -6.24
C THR A 59 -15.59 0.59 -5.54
N VAL A 60 -15.34 1.50 -4.59
CA VAL A 60 -16.42 2.22 -3.88
C VAL A 60 -17.23 3.07 -4.84
N LEU A 61 -16.57 3.79 -5.77
CA LEU A 61 -17.25 4.58 -6.80
C LEU A 61 -18.13 3.70 -7.71
N LYS A 62 -17.64 2.52 -8.12
CA LYS A 62 -18.42 1.57 -8.91
C LYS A 62 -19.65 1.03 -8.16
N GLN A 63 -19.52 0.80 -6.86
CA GLN A 63 -20.64 0.30 -6.03
C GLN A 63 -21.69 1.38 -5.74
N ALA A 64 -21.29 2.65 -5.63
CA ALA A 64 -22.21 3.75 -5.35
C ALA A 64 -23.05 4.19 -6.57
N GLY A 65 -22.62 3.85 -7.79
CA GLY A 65 -23.35 4.14 -9.03
C GLY A 65 -24.30 3.03 -9.48
N ALA A 66 -24.42 1.94 -8.71
CA ALA A 66 -25.38 0.85 -8.88
C ALA A 66 -26.54 1.03 -7.90
#